data_AF-A0A9W7YJ91-F1
#
_entry.id   AF-A0A9W7YJ91-F1
#
_cell.length_a   1.000
_cell.length_b   1.000
_cell.length_c   1.000
_cell.angle_alpha   90.00
_cell.angle_beta   90.00
_cell.angle_gamma   90.00
#
_symmetry.space_group_name_H-M   'P 1'
#
loop_
_entity.id
_entity.type
_entity.pdbx_description
1 polymer ?
#
loop_
_entity_poly.entity_id
_entity_poly.type
_entity_poly.pdbx_seq_one_letter_code
_entity_poly.pdbx_strand_id
1 'polypeptide(L)'
;AVDDGTCRQEAEVGRVTKLSEDYIPSVQRWRRRLKQFVAATEQYLRRSSSSLEAELEQGNADNSEDYPRVGMYVLNWLILTKYGVGFRLSDGTTIGALYNDSTSLLKLRTENVADSFVYVRPFETSSSIGHYSESTIPPQLEKKRHILHAIEKKVVRDFSANIDFGITGDMEPGKVRYPLQMYSTDTAIVFLLMGNVLQFNMNDHSKLFLYQEGHMLYKNGRERWHFDLQEGPRMLVCNKTIDIERFLMCLGYAQRALAQWNLSK
;
A
#
# COMPACT_ATOMS: atom_id res chain seq x y z
N ALA A 1 12.42 -33.47 -28.14
CA ALA A 1 12.81 -32.75 -26.91
C ALA A 1 12.28 -31.33 -27.07
N VAL A 2 11.26 -30.98 -26.30
CA VAL A 2 10.56 -29.70 -26.38
C VAL A 2 11.25 -28.75 -25.42
N ASP A 3 11.75 -27.64 -25.95
CA ASP A 3 12.34 -26.54 -25.20
C ASP A 3 11.25 -25.48 -24.98
N ASP A 4 10.55 -25.57 -23.85
CA ASP A 4 9.48 -24.64 -23.46
C ASP A 4 10.10 -23.44 -22.70
N GLY A 5 10.77 -22.58 -23.48
CA GLY A 5 11.22 -21.27 -23.05
C GLY A 5 10.04 -20.32 -22.87
N THR A 6 9.28 -20.48 -21.79
CA THR A 6 8.27 -19.49 -21.37
C THR A 6 8.96 -18.32 -20.67
N CYS A 7 9.39 -17.34 -21.47
CA CYS A 7 9.67 -15.99 -21.02
C CYS A 7 8.38 -15.42 -20.40
N ARG A 8 8.28 -15.48 -19.06
CA ARG A 8 7.27 -14.73 -18.30
C ARG A 8 7.56 -13.25 -18.53
N GLN A 9 6.81 -12.64 -19.44
CA GLN A 9 6.76 -11.19 -19.57
C GLN A 9 6.33 -10.61 -18.22
N GLU A 10 7.25 -9.93 -17.55
CA GLU A 10 6.95 -9.07 -16.42
C GLU A 10 5.89 -8.07 -16.88
N ALA A 11 4.70 -8.17 -16.30
CA ALA A 11 3.63 -7.25 -16.62
C ALA A 11 3.97 -5.90 -15.95
N GLU A 12 4.71 -5.03 -16.66
CA GLU A 12 4.83 -3.61 -16.34
C GLU A 12 3.45 -2.94 -16.54
N VAL A 13 2.50 -3.26 -15.67
CA VAL A 13 1.16 -2.68 -15.69
C VAL A 13 1.24 -1.33 -14.98
N GLY A 14 1.18 -0.27 -15.79
CA GLY A 14 1.17 1.13 -15.37
C GLY A 14 2.47 1.82 -15.74
N ARG A 15 2.48 2.53 -16.87
CA ARG A 15 3.45 3.62 -17.03
C ARG A 15 3.23 4.57 -15.84
N VAL A 16 4.27 4.71 -15.04
CA VAL A 16 4.41 5.69 -13.97
C VAL A 16 3.95 7.03 -14.55
N THR A 17 2.79 7.53 -14.11
CA THR A 17 2.48 8.96 -14.27
C THR A 17 3.60 9.75 -13.61
N LYS A 18 3.99 10.89 -14.16
CA LYS A 18 4.96 11.75 -13.47
C LYS A 18 4.46 11.97 -12.04
N LEU A 19 5.18 11.44 -11.05
CA LEU A 19 4.85 11.64 -9.65
C LEU A 19 4.85 13.15 -9.42
N SER A 20 3.87 13.66 -8.66
CA SER A 20 3.94 15.06 -8.29
C SER A 20 5.25 15.32 -7.54
N GLU A 21 5.73 16.55 -7.61
CA GLU A 21 6.96 16.98 -6.93
C GLU A 21 6.91 16.74 -5.41
N ASP A 22 5.73 16.52 -4.83
CA ASP A 22 5.56 16.21 -3.40
C ASP A 22 5.83 14.74 -3.05
N TYR A 23 5.54 13.81 -3.96
CA TYR A 23 5.70 12.36 -3.72
C TYR A 23 7.15 11.89 -3.92
N ILE A 24 7.88 12.51 -4.85
CA ILE A 24 9.28 12.15 -5.14
C ILE A 24 10.18 12.29 -3.90
N PRO A 25 10.21 13.43 -3.20
CA PRO A 25 10.95 13.60 -1.96
C PRO A 25 10.54 12.60 -0.89
N SER A 26 9.25 12.26 -0.79
CA SER A 26 8.73 11.28 0.17
C SER A 26 9.34 9.89 -0.06
N VAL A 27 9.37 9.41 -1.31
CA VAL A 27 10.01 8.13 -1.68
C VAL A 27 11.51 8.13 -1.36
N GLN A 28 12.22 9.22 -1.66
CA GLN A 28 13.64 9.34 -1.35
C GLN A 28 13.92 9.37 0.15
N ARG A 29 13.08 10.08 0.93
CA ARG A 29 13.15 10.09 2.39
C ARG A 29 12.97 8.67 2.94
N TRP A 30 11.98 7.93 2.46
CA TRP A 30 11.76 6.53 2.84
C TRP A 30 12.97 5.65 2.53
N ARG A 31 13.57 5.77 1.34
CA ARG A 31 14.78 5.02 0.99
C ARG A 31 15.91 5.22 1.99
N ARG A 32 16.13 6.46 2.46
CA ARG A 32 17.15 6.78 3.49
C ARG A 32 16.77 6.22 4.86
N ARG A 33 15.52 6.43 5.27
CA ARG A 33 14.96 5.98 6.55
C ARG A 33 15.04 4.46 6.71
N LEU A 34 14.67 3.70 5.68
CA LEU A 34 14.76 2.24 5.73
C LEU A 34 16.20 1.76 5.87
N LYS A 35 17.18 2.45 5.24
CA LYS A 35 18.60 2.10 5.41
C LYS A 35 19.07 2.34 6.84
N GLN A 36 18.65 3.44 7.45
CA GLN A 36 18.96 3.75 8.85
C GLN A 36 18.33 2.72 9.80
N PHE A 37 17.07 2.35 9.56
CA PHE A 37 16.38 1.32 10.34
C PHE A 37 17.15 -0.01 10.31
N VAL A 38 17.51 -0.51 9.12
CA VAL A 38 18.27 -1.76 8.97
C VAL A 38 19.62 -1.68 9.69
N ALA A 39 20.38 -0.60 9.50
CA ALA A 39 21.67 -0.44 10.15
C ALA A 39 21.55 -0.42 11.68
N ALA A 40 20.51 0.21 12.23
CA ALA A 40 20.23 0.19 13.66
C ALA A 40 19.83 -1.21 14.14
N THR A 41 18.97 -1.94 13.41
CA THR A 41 18.60 -3.32 13.75
C THR A 41 19.82 -4.23 13.79
N GLU A 42 20.72 -4.12 12.82
CA GLU A 42 21.98 -4.88 12.81
C GLU A 42 22.86 -4.58 14.01
N GLN A 43 22.90 -3.32 14.48
CA GLN A 43 23.63 -2.97 15.69
C GLN A 43 23.02 -3.63 16.93
N TYR A 44 21.68 -3.64 17.05
CA TYR A 44 21.00 -4.33 18.16
C TYR A 44 21.21 -5.85 18.13
N LEU A 45 21.13 -6.48 16.95
CA LEU A 45 21.38 -7.91 16.78
C LEU A 45 22.81 -8.34 17.17
N ARG A 46 23.79 -7.42 17.08
CA ARG A 46 25.18 -7.68 17.48
C ARG A 46 25.42 -7.53 18.99
N ARG A 47 24.49 -6.94 19.74
CA ARG A 47 24.64 -6.77 21.20
C ARG A 47 24.46 -8.11 21.91
N SER A 48 25.10 -8.27 23.06
CA SER A 48 24.88 -9.45 23.91
C SER A 48 23.46 -9.43 24.49
N SER A 49 22.84 -10.60 24.63
CA SER A 49 21.49 -10.73 25.20
C SER A 49 21.36 -10.06 26.58
N SER A 50 22.41 -10.15 27.42
CA SER A 50 22.45 -9.51 28.74
C SER A 50 22.38 -7.98 28.70
N SER A 51 22.97 -7.34 27.69
CA SER A 51 22.91 -5.89 27.52
C SER A 51 21.53 -5.44 27.05
N LEU A 52 20.85 -6.28 26.27
CA LEU A 52 19.52 -6.01 25.76
C LEU A 52 18.45 -6.18 26.84
N GLU A 53 18.60 -7.22 27.67
CA GLU A 53 17.72 -7.51 28.82
C GLU A 53 17.75 -6.38 29.86
N ALA A 54 18.93 -5.85 30.18
CA ALA A 54 19.06 -4.71 31.11
C ALA A 54 18.41 -3.42 30.59
N GLU A 55 18.43 -3.17 29.27
CA GLU A 55 17.73 -2.03 28.65
C GLU A 55 16.21 -2.26 28.60
N LEU A 56 15.76 -3.50 28.42
CA LEU A 56 14.34 -3.87 28.42
C LEU A 56 13.68 -3.67 29.78
N GLU A 57 14.40 -3.94 30.88
CA GLU A 57 13.92 -3.69 32.24
C GLU A 57 13.74 -2.19 32.56
N GLN A 58 14.40 -1.31 31.81
CA GLN A 58 14.30 0.15 31.96
C GLN A 58 13.29 0.78 30.99
N GLY A 59 12.85 0.06 29.96
CA GLY A 59 11.90 0.55 28.96
C GLY A 59 10.45 0.43 29.41
N ASN A 60 9.71 1.53 29.39
CA ASN A 60 8.26 1.50 29.57
C ASN A 60 7.59 0.53 28.59
N ALA A 61 6.55 -0.18 29.07
CA ALA A 61 5.71 -1.05 28.25
C ALA A 61 5.12 -0.26 27.07
N ASP A 62 5.25 -0.84 25.87
CA ASP A 62 4.79 -0.28 24.60
C ASP A 62 3.25 -0.14 24.59
N ASN A 63 2.76 1.09 24.63
CA ASN A 63 1.35 1.38 24.46
C ASN A 63 1.05 1.41 22.96
N SER A 64 0.74 0.24 22.40
CA SER A 64 0.34 0.06 20.99
C SER A 64 -0.85 0.93 20.53
N GLU A 65 -1.56 1.59 21.46
CA GLU A 65 -2.70 2.47 21.19
C GLU A 65 -2.31 3.87 20.68
N ASP A 66 -1.05 4.30 20.80
CA ASP A 66 -0.61 5.67 20.43
C ASP A 66 -0.05 5.79 19.00
N TYR A 67 0.06 4.69 18.26
CA TYR A 67 0.56 4.77 16.88
C TYR A 67 -0.45 5.46 15.97
N PRO A 68 0.01 6.32 15.06
CA PRO A 68 -0.88 6.87 14.06
C PRO A 68 -1.45 5.76 13.18
N ARG A 69 -2.67 5.99 12.71
CA ARG A 69 -3.33 5.10 11.76
C ARG A 69 -2.68 5.22 10.38
N VAL A 70 -2.64 4.11 9.65
CA VAL A 70 -2.04 4.04 8.30
C VAL A 70 -2.77 4.95 7.31
N GLY A 71 -4.07 5.16 7.52
CA GLY A 71 -4.95 5.83 6.56
C GLY A 71 -5.65 4.81 5.68
N MET A 72 -6.03 5.24 4.47
CA MET A 72 -6.69 4.39 3.49
C MET A 72 -5.66 3.56 2.71
N TYR A 73 -5.90 2.26 2.57
CA TYR A 73 -5.02 1.36 1.83
C TYR A 73 -5.81 0.38 0.94
N VAL A 74 -5.11 -0.35 0.07
CA VAL A 74 -5.72 -1.35 -0.81
C VAL A 74 -5.93 -2.64 -0.02
N LEU A 75 -7.20 -2.96 0.25
CA LEU A 75 -7.60 -4.17 0.97
C LEU A 75 -7.49 -5.41 0.08
N ASN A 76 -8.08 -5.32 -1.11
CA ASN A 76 -8.07 -6.39 -2.10
C ASN A 76 -7.76 -5.80 -3.47
N TRP A 77 -7.13 -6.60 -4.33
CA TRP A 77 -6.78 -6.17 -5.68
C TRP A 77 -6.82 -7.34 -6.65
N LEU A 78 -6.96 -7.00 -7.93
CA LEU A 78 -6.96 -7.93 -9.04
C LEU A 78 -6.29 -7.26 -10.25
N ILE A 79 -5.24 -7.87 -10.77
CA ILE A 79 -4.60 -7.44 -12.01
C ILE A 79 -5.48 -7.85 -13.19
N LEU A 80 -5.75 -6.88 -14.07
CA LEU A 80 -6.49 -7.03 -15.31
C LEU A 80 -5.58 -6.55 -16.44
N THR A 81 -4.73 -7.41 -16.98
CA THR A 81 -3.69 -7.04 -17.96
C THR A 81 -4.16 -6.09 -19.07
N LYS A 82 -5.40 -6.25 -19.56
CA LYS A 82 -5.98 -5.40 -20.62
C LYS A 82 -6.46 -4.03 -20.15
N TYR A 83 -6.80 -3.87 -18.88
CA TYR A 83 -7.54 -2.71 -18.37
C TYR A 83 -6.82 -1.95 -17.26
N GLY A 84 -5.95 -2.61 -16.50
CA GLY A 84 -5.25 -2.04 -15.34
C GLY A 84 -5.43 -2.92 -14.10
N VAL A 85 -5.77 -2.30 -12.98
CA VAL A 85 -5.88 -2.99 -11.68
C VAL A 85 -7.21 -2.61 -11.05
N GLY A 86 -8.02 -3.62 -10.73
CA GLY A 86 -9.19 -3.44 -9.88
C GLY A 86 -8.80 -3.56 -8.42
N PHE A 87 -9.40 -2.73 -7.55
CA PHE A 87 -9.11 -2.73 -6.13
C PHE A 87 -10.35 -2.44 -5.28
N ARG A 88 -10.27 -2.84 -4.01
CA ARG A 88 -11.17 -2.44 -2.93
C ARG A 88 -10.33 -1.78 -1.84
N LEU A 89 -10.80 -0.66 -1.32
CA LEU A 89 -10.09 0.06 -0.26
C LEU A 89 -10.47 -0.47 1.13
N SER A 90 -9.69 -0.06 2.11
CA SER A 90 -9.78 -0.49 3.51
C SER A 90 -11.02 0.02 4.27
N ASP A 91 -11.78 0.94 3.69
CA ASP A 91 -13.12 1.31 4.16
C ASP A 91 -14.17 0.22 3.91
N GLY A 92 -13.83 -0.79 3.11
CA GLY A 92 -14.69 -1.92 2.78
C GLY A 92 -15.81 -1.58 1.80
N THR A 93 -16.10 -0.31 1.54
CA THR A 93 -17.21 0.11 0.68
C THR A 93 -16.74 0.70 -0.64
N THR A 94 -15.52 1.24 -0.71
CA THR A 94 -14.98 1.82 -1.93
C THR A 94 -14.34 0.77 -2.82
N ILE A 95 -14.81 0.70 -4.06
CA ILE A 95 -14.26 -0.16 -5.12
C ILE A 95 -13.78 0.74 -6.24
N GLY A 96 -12.60 0.47 -6.79
CA GLY A 96 -12.05 1.27 -7.86
C GLY A 96 -11.27 0.47 -8.88
N ALA A 97 -10.93 1.16 -9.96
CA ALA A 97 -10.01 0.67 -10.97
C ALA A 97 -9.00 1.75 -11.30
N LEU A 98 -7.71 1.40 -11.24
CA LEU A 98 -6.61 2.18 -11.80
C LEU A 98 -6.37 1.67 -13.21
N TYR A 99 -6.68 2.47 -14.22
CA TYR A 99 -6.61 2.05 -15.62
C TYR A 99 -5.20 2.20 -16.19
N ASN A 100 -4.92 1.46 -17.27
CA ASN A 100 -3.64 1.55 -17.99
C ASN A 100 -3.35 2.93 -18.59
N ASP A 101 -4.37 3.77 -18.78
CA ASP A 101 -4.22 5.18 -19.18
C ASP A 101 -3.97 6.12 -17.99
N SER A 102 -3.63 5.53 -16.83
CA SER A 102 -3.30 6.17 -15.56
C SER A 102 -4.44 6.96 -14.92
N THR A 103 -5.67 6.84 -15.42
CA THR A 103 -6.85 7.41 -14.75
C THR A 103 -7.41 6.44 -13.74
N SER A 104 -8.23 6.92 -12.80
CA SER A 104 -8.97 6.06 -11.89
C SER A 104 -10.47 6.32 -11.98
N LEU A 105 -11.28 5.27 -11.84
CA LEU A 105 -12.71 5.38 -11.59
C LEU A 105 -13.01 4.62 -10.30
N LEU A 106 -13.59 5.32 -9.34
CA LEU A 106 -14.01 4.79 -8.06
C LEU A 106 -15.52 4.81 -7.98
N LYS A 107 -16.08 3.78 -7.35
CA LYS A 107 -17.46 3.67 -6.93
C LYS A 107 -17.47 3.70 -5.41
N LEU A 108 -18.12 4.72 -4.87
CA LEU A 108 -18.30 4.92 -3.43
C LEU A 108 -19.69 4.43 -3.06
N ARG A 109 -19.76 3.46 -2.15
CA ARG A 109 -21.02 2.97 -1.58
C ARG A 109 -21.18 3.52 -0.17
N THR A 110 -22.30 4.18 0.08
CA THR A 110 -22.67 4.65 1.41
C THR A 110 -24.03 4.05 1.76
N GLU A 111 -24.18 3.58 2.99
CA GLU A 111 -25.47 3.07 3.45
C GLU A 111 -26.55 4.15 3.31
N ASN A 112 -27.69 3.78 2.73
CA ASN A 112 -28.86 4.67 2.54
C ASN A 112 -28.64 5.88 1.61
N VAL A 113 -27.57 5.90 0.81
CA VAL A 113 -27.34 6.92 -0.23
C VAL A 113 -27.13 6.23 -1.57
N ALA A 114 -27.56 6.86 -2.66
CA ALA A 114 -27.30 6.36 -4.00
C ALA A 114 -25.78 6.23 -4.26
N ASP A 115 -25.40 5.18 -4.98
CA ASP A 115 -24.00 4.99 -5.40
C ASP A 115 -23.50 6.24 -6.13
N SER A 116 -22.26 6.63 -5.81
CA SER A 116 -21.59 7.75 -6.46
C SER A 116 -20.27 7.31 -7.06
N PHE A 117 -19.83 8.02 -8.10
CA PHE A 117 -18.60 7.77 -8.81
C PHE A 117 -17.65 8.93 -8.67
N VAL A 118 -16.37 8.61 -8.54
CA VAL A 118 -15.29 9.58 -8.65
C VAL A 118 -14.39 9.18 -9.80
N TYR A 119 -14.28 10.04 -10.80
CA TYR A 119 -13.29 9.91 -11.86
C TYR A 119 -12.09 10.79 -11.53
N VAL A 120 -10.91 10.19 -11.54
CA VAL A 120 -9.66 10.90 -11.32
C VAL A 120 -8.81 10.84 -12.56
N ARG A 121 -8.40 12.00 -13.04
CA ARG A 121 -7.39 12.15 -14.08
C ARG A 121 -6.18 12.85 -13.49
N PRO A 122 -5.04 12.16 -13.29
CA PRO A 122 -3.84 12.81 -12.82
C PRO A 122 -3.29 13.76 -13.90
N PHE A 123 -2.85 14.94 -13.48
CA PHE A 123 -1.96 15.81 -14.25
C PHE A 123 -0.64 15.99 -13.48
N GLU A 124 0.36 16.60 -14.11
CA GLU A 124 1.70 16.76 -13.53
C GLU A 124 1.71 17.49 -12.18
N THR A 125 0.85 18.50 -12.01
CA THR A 125 0.83 19.36 -10.82
C THR A 125 -0.38 19.13 -9.92
N SER A 126 -1.52 18.70 -10.47
CA SER A 126 -2.73 18.41 -9.70
C SER A 126 -3.63 17.40 -10.42
N SER A 127 -4.42 16.64 -9.68
CA SER A 127 -5.40 15.74 -10.30
C SER A 127 -6.72 16.47 -10.55
N SER A 128 -7.31 16.29 -11.72
CA SER A 128 -8.72 16.65 -11.95
C SER A 128 -9.61 15.56 -11.38
N ILE A 129 -10.53 15.95 -10.50
CA ILE A 129 -11.47 15.05 -9.85
C ILE A 129 -12.88 15.43 -10.27
N GLY A 130 -13.59 14.50 -10.90
CA GLY A 130 -14.99 14.62 -11.25
C GLY A 130 -15.86 13.74 -10.36
N HIS A 131 -16.92 14.30 -9.80
CA HIS A 131 -17.91 13.58 -9.00
C HIS A 131 -19.20 13.39 -9.80
N TYR A 132 -19.72 12.18 -9.84
CA TYR A 132 -20.91 11.82 -10.60
C TYR A 132 -21.83 10.93 -9.78
N SER A 133 -23.14 11.00 -10.03
CA SER A 133 -24.08 9.97 -9.62
C SER A 133 -24.22 8.95 -10.75
N GLU A 134 -24.94 7.85 -10.48
CA GLU A 134 -25.29 6.86 -11.51
C GLU A 134 -25.96 7.49 -12.75
N SER A 135 -26.78 8.53 -12.56
CA SER A 135 -27.51 9.20 -13.65
C SER A 135 -26.73 10.32 -14.34
N THR A 136 -25.65 10.82 -13.75
CA THR A 136 -24.88 11.96 -14.30
C THR A 136 -23.51 11.57 -14.83
N ILE A 137 -23.13 10.28 -14.74
CA ILE A 137 -21.87 9.82 -15.30
C ILE A 137 -21.86 10.03 -16.82
N PRO A 138 -20.83 10.67 -17.38
CA PRO A 138 -20.87 11.07 -18.78
C PRO A 138 -20.57 9.86 -19.71
N PRO A 139 -21.15 9.82 -20.92
CA PRO A 139 -21.10 8.63 -21.79
C PRO A 139 -19.70 8.12 -22.12
N GLN A 140 -18.69 9.00 -22.18
CA GLN A 140 -17.30 8.61 -22.43
C GLN A 140 -16.68 7.73 -21.32
N LEU A 141 -17.25 7.74 -20.12
CA LEU A 141 -16.80 6.89 -19.01
C LEU A 141 -17.53 5.54 -18.97
N GLU A 142 -18.51 5.30 -19.85
CA GLU A 142 -19.36 4.11 -19.80
C GLU A 142 -18.56 2.80 -19.91
N LYS A 143 -17.55 2.78 -20.79
CA LYS A 143 -16.65 1.61 -20.92
C LYS A 143 -15.90 1.33 -19.61
N LYS A 144 -15.42 2.37 -18.93
CA LYS A 144 -14.75 2.26 -17.63
C LYS A 144 -15.72 1.81 -16.55
N ARG A 145 -16.92 2.39 -16.50
CA ARG A 145 -17.99 1.97 -15.59
C ARG A 145 -18.33 0.49 -15.75
N HIS A 146 -18.44 0.00 -16.98
CA HIS A 146 -18.70 -1.40 -17.26
C HIS A 146 -17.60 -2.33 -16.72
N ILE A 147 -16.33 -1.97 -16.94
CA ILE A 147 -15.17 -2.71 -16.39
C ILE A 147 -15.21 -2.68 -14.85
N LEU A 148 -15.46 -1.51 -14.24
CA LEU A 148 -15.56 -1.37 -12.80
C LEU A 148 -16.66 -2.24 -12.19
N HIS A 149 -17.80 -2.37 -12.86
CA HIS A 149 -18.87 -3.24 -12.40
C HIS A 149 -18.49 -4.73 -12.48
N ALA A 150 -17.76 -5.14 -13.51
CA ALA A 150 -17.20 -6.49 -13.59
C ALA A 150 -16.17 -6.75 -12.48
N ILE A 151 -15.34 -5.75 -12.15
CA ILE A 151 -14.41 -5.78 -11.02
C ILE A 151 -15.16 -5.93 -9.72
N GLU A 152 -16.16 -5.09 -9.46
CA GLU A 152 -17.00 -5.12 -8.25
C GLU A 152 -17.54 -6.53 -8.01
N LYS A 153 -18.16 -7.15 -9.02
CA LYS A 153 -18.67 -8.53 -8.90
C LYS A 153 -17.58 -9.51 -8.51
N LYS A 154 -16.40 -9.40 -9.10
CA LYS A 154 -15.30 -10.33 -8.84
C LYS A 154 -14.65 -10.08 -7.47
N VAL A 155 -14.32 -8.83 -7.15
CA VAL A 155 -13.67 -8.45 -5.90
C VAL A 155 -14.60 -8.64 -4.70
N VAL A 156 -15.88 -8.33 -4.82
CA VAL A 156 -16.85 -8.55 -3.72
C VAL A 156 -17.10 -10.03 -3.50
N ARG A 157 -17.26 -10.82 -4.57
CA ARG A 157 -17.51 -12.26 -4.46
C ARG A 157 -16.31 -13.02 -3.92
N ASP A 158 -15.10 -12.71 -4.41
CA ASP A 158 -13.91 -13.51 -4.14
C ASP A 158 -13.22 -13.11 -2.81
N PHE A 159 -13.55 -11.95 -2.22
CA PHE A 159 -12.87 -11.41 -1.02
C PHE A 159 -13.82 -11.04 0.14
N SER A 160 -14.83 -11.86 0.39
CA SER A 160 -15.91 -11.61 1.35
C SER A 160 -15.56 -11.75 2.85
N ALA A 161 -14.29 -11.71 3.25
CA ALA A 161 -13.90 -11.73 4.67
C ALA A 161 -12.61 -10.95 4.90
N ASN A 162 -12.55 -10.21 6.01
CA ASN A 162 -11.41 -9.46 6.56
C ASN A 162 -11.31 -8.00 6.10
N ILE A 163 -12.18 -7.13 6.62
CA ILE A 163 -11.87 -5.71 6.75
C ILE A 163 -11.00 -5.58 8.02
N ASP A 164 -9.74 -5.15 7.90
CA ASP A 164 -8.90 -4.91 9.08
C ASP A 164 -9.22 -3.53 9.68
N PHE A 165 -10.33 -3.44 10.42
CA PHE A 165 -10.81 -2.19 11.02
C PHE A 165 -9.80 -1.48 11.93
N GLY A 166 -8.82 -2.20 12.50
CA GLY A 166 -7.81 -1.63 13.37
C GLY A 166 -6.61 -0.96 12.66
N ILE A 167 -6.57 -0.95 11.33
CA ILE A 167 -5.48 -0.33 10.55
C ILE A 167 -5.98 0.97 9.87
N THR A 168 -7.26 0.97 9.49
CA THR A 168 -7.87 2.04 8.69
C THR A 168 -7.95 3.34 9.50
N GLY A 169 -7.41 4.42 8.92
CA GLY A 169 -7.59 5.78 9.43
C GLY A 169 -9.02 6.28 9.28
N ASP A 170 -9.40 7.31 10.05
CA ASP A 170 -10.71 7.95 9.88
C ASP A 170 -10.85 8.52 8.47
N MET A 171 -12.06 8.40 7.91
CA MET A 171 -12.35 9.02 6.63
C MET A 171 -12.36 10.54 6.82
N GLU A 172 -11.47 11.24 6.12
CA GLU A 172 -11.54 12.70 6.03
C GLU A 172 -12.70 13.09 5.09
N PRO A 173 -13.74 13.78 5.58
CA PRO A 173 -14.85 14.19 4.75
C PRO A 173 -14.38 15.00 3.54
N GLY A 174 -14.87 14.64 2.36
CA GLY A 174 -14.58 15.36 1.12
C GLY A 174 -13.21 15.06 0.47
N LYS A 175 -12.35 14.23 1.08
CA LYS A 175 -11.10 13.79 0.42
C LYS A 175 -11.23 12.41 -0.18
N VAL A 176 -11.04 12.33 -1.51
CA VAL A 176 -11.03 11.05 -2.21
C VAL A 176 -9.64 10.40 -2.11
N ARG A 177 -9.60 9.21 -1.51
CA ARG A 177 -8.39 8.39 -1.40
C ARG A 177 -8.39 7.33 -2.50
N TYR A 178 -7.25 7.15 -3.16
CA TYR A 178 -7.09 6.16 -4.24
C TYR A 178 -5.61 5.82 -4.43
N PRO A 179 -5.29 4.67 -5.05
CA PRO A 179 -3.93 4.36 -5.49
C PRO A 179 -3.52 5.31 -6.61
N LEU A 180 -2.45 6.06 -6.38
CA LEU A 180 -1.83 6.93 -7.38
C LEU A 180 -1.11 6.11 -8.45
N GLN A 181 -0.40 5.08 -7.99
CA GLN A 181 0.42 4.22 -8.82
C GLN A 181 0.46 2.82 -8.24
N MET A 182 0.73 1.88 -9.13
CA MET A 182 1.08 0.52 -8.78
C MET A 182 2.25 0.10 -9.67
N TYR A 183 3.15 -0.71 -9.13
CA TYR A 183 3.97 -1.59 -9.95
C TYR A 183 3.98 -2.99 -9.32
N SER A 184 4.17 -3.98 -10.17
CA SER A 184 4.21 -5.39 -9.78
C SER A 184 5.58 -5.95 -10.13
N THR A 185 6.10 -6.81 -9.26
CA THR A 185 7.24 -7.67 -9.55
C THR A 185 6.83 -9.13 -9.41
N ASP A 186 7.78 -10.02 -9.60
CA ASP A 186 7.66 -11.43 -9.26
C ASP A 186 7.55 -11.68 -7.75
N THR A 187 7.88 -10.71 -6.90
CA THR A 187 8.02 -10.86 -5.44
C THR A 187 6.86 -10.19 -4.70
N ALA A 188 6.40 -9.04 -5.19
CA ALA A 188 5.36 -8.26 -4.54
C ALA A 188 4.67 -7.29 -5.51
N ILE A 189 3.51 -6.79 -5.09
CA ILE A 189 2.88 -5.63 -5.70
C ILE A 189 2.97 -4.47 -4.74
N VAL A 190 3.31 -3.31 -5.27
CA VAL A 190 3.49 -2.12 -4.46
C VAL A 190 2.56 -1.03 -4.96
N PHE A 191 1.83 -0.44 -4.02
CA PHE A 191 0.93 0.68 -4.24
C PHE A 191 1.52 1.93 -3.62
N LEU A 192 1.52 3.02 -4.37
CA LEU A 192 1.62 4.36 -3.83
C LEU A 192 0.21 4.93 -3.72
N LEU A 193 -0.19 5.34 -2.52
CA LEU A 193 -1.53 5.79 -2.20
C LEU A 193 -1.54 7.28 -1.86
N MET A 194 -2.67 7.94 -2.12
CA MET A 194 -2.92 9.30 -1.66
C MET A 194 -2.72 9.43 -0.15
N GLY A 195 -1.85 10.36 0.28
CA GLY A 195 -1.49 10.54 1.68
C GLY A 195 -0.11 9.99 2.07
N ASN A 196 0.79 9.80 1.10
CA ASN A 196 2.16 9.33 1.33
C ASN A 196 2.22 7.96 2.02
N VAL A 197 1.30 7.06 1.65
CA VAL A 197 1.32 5.66 2.09
C VAL A 197 1.90 4.80 0.97
N LEU A 198 2.97 4.09 1.28
CA LEU A 198 3.50 3.03 0.43
C LEU A 198 3.07 1.69 1.01
N GLN A 199 2.38 0.88 0.23
CA GLN A 199 1.93 -0.45 0.62
C GLN A 199 2.63 -1.49 -0.24
N PHE A 200 3.34 -2.41 0.40
CA PHE A 200 3.99 -3.55 -0.22
C PHE A 200 3.18 -4.80 0.12
N ASN A 201 2.62 -5.46 -0.89
CA ASN A 201 1.90 -6.72 -0.76
C ASN A 201 2.77 -7.85 -1.29
N MET A 202 3.37 -8.61 -0.39
CA MET A 202 4.29 -9.70 -0.72
C MET A 202 3.54 -10.95 -1.16
N ASN A 203 4.18 -11.79 -1.98
CA ASN A 203 3.58 -13.05 -2.45
C ASN A 203 3.26 -14.05 -1.33
N ASP A 204 3.98 -13.97 -0.23
CA ASP A 204 3.74 -14.80 0.96
C ASP A 204 2.57 -14.28 1.83
N HIS A 205 1.78 -13.34 1.28
CA HIS A 205 0.64 -12.64 1.89
C HIS A 205 0.97 -11.63 3.00
N SER A 206 2.25 -11.48 3.38
CA SER A 206 2.68 -10.43 4.28
C SER A 206 2.54 -9.05 3.62
N LYS A 207 2.35 -8.02 4.45
CA LYS A 207 2.20 -6.64 4.00
C LYS A 207 3.07 -5.72 4.82
N LEU A 208 3.75 -4.80 4.15
CA LEU A 208 4.48 -3.72 4.79
C LEU A 208 3.86 -2.40 4.36
N PHE A 209 3.58 -1.54 5.31
CA PHE A 209 3.10 -0.18 5.06
C PHE A 209 4.15 0.80 5.57
N LEU A 210 4.48 1.80 4.77
CA LEU A 210 5.30 2.94 5.17
C LEU A 210 4.42 4.18 5.10
N TYR A 211 4.25 4.88 6.22
CA TYR A 211 3.25 5.94 6.33
C TYR A 211 3.67 7.02 7.35
N GLN A 212 3.02 8.19 7.25
CA GLN A 212 3.26 9.36 8.12
C GLN A 212 4.75 9.64 8.38
N GLU A 213 5.58 9.50 7.35
CA GLU A 213 6.99 9.95 7.37
C GLU A 213 7.87 9.39 8.50
N GLY A 214 7.49 8.28 9.12
CA GLY A 214 8.23 7.76 10.27
C GLY A 214 7.66 6.49 10.88
N HIS A 215 6.57 5.97 10.33
CA HIS A 215 5.87 4.83 10.88
C HIS A 215 5.80 3.70 9.87
N MET A 216 5.98 2.48 10.37
CA MET A 216 5.86 1.26 9.61
C MET A 216 4.83 0.36 10.26
N LEU A 217 4.02 -0.29 9.44
CA LEU A 217 3.16 -1.39 9.88
C LEU A 217 3.55 -2.63 9.11
N TYR A 218 3.90 -3.70 9.83
CA TYR A 218 4.06 -5.02 9.24
C TYR A 218 2.87 -5.89 9.62
N LYS A 219 2.28 -6.54 8.63
CA LYS A 219 1.16 -7.46 8.81
C LYS A 219 1.53 -8.83 8.25
N ASN A 220 1.41 -9.87 9.07
CA ASN A 220 1.57 -11.27 8.63
C ASN A 220 0.40 -12.10 9.13
N GLY A 221 -0.44 -12.58 8.21
CA GLY A 221 -1.70 -13.24 8.58
C GLY A 221 -2.64 -12.30 9.37
N ARG A 222 -2.90 -12.64 10.64
CA ARG A 222 -3.70 -11.82 11.58
C ARG A 222 -2.86 -10.93 12.47
N GLU A 223 -1.56 -11.19 12.56
CA GLU A 223 -0.65 -10.45 13.42
C GLU A 223 -0.22 -9.15 12.75
N ARG A 224 0.03 -8.14 13.59
CA ARG A 224 0.42 -6.81 13.17
C ARG A 224 1.41 -6.23 14.17
N TRP A 225 2.42 -5.55 13.64
CA TRP A 225 3.43 -4.87 14.43
C TRP A 225 3.63 -3.46 13.88
N HIS A 226 3.50 -2.49 14.77
CA HIS A 226 3.78 -1.09 14.48
C HIS A 226 5.20 -0.76 14.96
N PHE A 227 5.88 0.04 14.17
CA PHE A 227 7.22 0.52 14.47
C PHE A 227 7.31 2.00 14.10
N ASP A 228 7.80 2.83 15.00
CA ASP A 228 8.42 4.09 14.59
C ASP A 228 9.89 3.86 14.20
N LEU A 229 10.50 4.82 13.51
CA LEU A 229 11.87 4.67 13.03
C LEU A 229 12.95 4.79 14.13
N GLN A 230 12.62 5.35 15.29
CA GLN A 230 13.55 5.59 16.38
C GLN A 230 13.66 4.36 17.29
N GLU A 231 12.54 3.88 17.82
CA GLU A 231 12.50 2.73 18.73
C GLU A 231 12.26 1.40 18.02
N GLY A 232 11.71 1.44 16.81
CA GLY A 232 11.35 0.24 16.06
C GLY A 232 12.48 -0.78 15.85
N PRO A 233 13.74 -0.40 15.59
CA PRO A 233 14.84 -1.37 15.49
C PRO A 233 15.05 -2.16 16.78
N ARG A 234 14.96 -1.50 17.94
CA ARG A 234 15.06 -2.14 19.25
C ARG A 234 13.86 -3.04 19.50
N MET A 235 12.65 -2.52 19.27
CA MET A 235 11.40 -3.27 19.44
C MET A 235 11.37 -4.53 18.59
N LEU A 236 11.84 -4.46 17.34
CA LEU A 236 11.93 -5.60 16.45
C LEU A 236 12.78 -6.73 17.04
N VAL A 237 13.98 -6.41 17.54
CA VAL A 237 14.90 -7.41 18.11
C VAL A 237 14.37 -8.01 19.41
N CYS A 238 13.66 -7.21 20.20
CA CYS A 238 13.07 -7.67 21.47
C CYS A 238 11.74 -8.40 21.31
N ASN A 239 11.10 -8.31 20.14
CA ASN A 239 9.79 -8.90 19.92
C ASN A 239 9.91 -10.40 19.63
N LYS A 240 9.35 -11.22 20.52
CA LYS A 240 9.44 -12.69 20.44
C LYS A 240 8.44 -13.31 19.47
N THR A 241 7.42 -12.58 19.03
CA THR A 241 6.36 -13.10 18.17
C THR A 241 6.60 -12.80 16.70
N ILE A 242 7.37 -11.75 16.39
CA ILE A 242 7.69 -11.42 15.01
C ILE A 242 8.78 -12.34 14.45
N ASP A 243 8.52 -12.83 13.24
CA ASP A 243 9.55 -13.46 12.41
C ASP A 243 10.47 -12.36 11.84
N ILE A 244 11.60 -12.13 12.53
CA ILE A 244 12.56 -11.07 12.20
C ILE A 244 13.16 -11.28 10.81
N GLU A 245 13.51 -12.50 10.44
CA GLU A 245 14.11 -12.79 9.13
C GLU A 245 13.13 -12.43 8.01
N ARG A 246 11.87 -12.83 8.16
CA ARG A 246 10.82 -12.51 7.20
C ARG A 246 10.51 -11.02 7.12
N PHE A 247 10.48 -10.33 8.26
CA PHE A 247 10.35 -8.88 8.28
C PHE A 247 11.51 -8.20 7.54
N LEU A 248 12.76 -8.62 7.80
CA LEU A 248 13.94 -8.07 7.14
C LEU A 248 13.96 -8.37 5.63
N MET A 249 13.44 -9.52 5.19
CA MET A 249 13.25 -9.81 3.77
C MET A 249 12.27 -8.82 3.12
N CYS A 250 11.13 -8.55 3.76
CA CYS A 250 10.15 -7.56 3.30
C CYS A 250 10.78 -6.16 3.21
N LEU A 251 11.53 -5.78 4.24
CA LEU A 251 12.20 -4.49 4.32
C LEU A 251 13.29 -4.33 3.26
N GLY A 252 14.09 -5.38 3.03
CA GLY A 252 15.10 -5.43 1.99
C GLY A 252 14.49 -5.35 0.58
N TYR A 253 13.35 -6.01 0.36
CA TYR A 253 12.58 -5.82 -0.87
C TYR A 253 12.13 -4.37 -1.01
N ALA A 254 11.51 -3.78 0.02
CA ALA A 254 11.04 -2.40 0.02
C ALA A 254 12.17 -1.40 -0.30
N GLN A 255 13.38 -1.61 0.21
CA GLN A 255 14.54 -0.79 -0.14
C GLN A 255 14.93 -0.87 -1.62
N ARG A 256 14.95 -2.08 -2.20
CA ARG A 256 15.28 -2.29 -3.63
C ARG A 256 14.21 -1.70 -4.53
N ALA A 257 12.96 -2.01 -4.21
CA ALA A 257 11.75 -1.41 -4.77
C ALA A 257 11.84 0.12 -4.87
N LEU A 258 12.07 0.81 -3.74
CA LEU A 258 12.16 2.27 -3.72
C LEU A 258 13.42 2.82 -4.41
N ALA A 259 14.46 2.00 -4.58
CA ALA A 259 15.63 2.38 -5.36
C ALA A 259 15.41 2.25 -6.87
N GLN A 260 14.59 1.29 -7.30
CA GLN A 260 14.21 1.04 -8.69
C GLN A 260 13.00 1.85 -9.13
N TRP A 261 12.18 2.35 -8.18
CA TRP A 261 11.06 3.24 -8.48
C TRP A 261 11.63 4.49 -9.13
N ASN A 262 11.63 4.50 -10.47
CA ASN A 262 12.28 5.52 -11.27
C ASN A 262 11.64 6.87 -10.96
N LEU A 263 12.33 7.66 -10.15
CA LEU A 263 11.97 9.06 -9.86
C LEU A 263 12.36 10.00 -11.01
N SER A 264 12.80 9.46 -12.15
CA SER A 264 13.24 10.21 -13.32
C SER A 264 13.42 9.27 -14.51
N LYS A 265 12.53 9.36 -15.50
CA LYS A 265 12.77 10.11 -16.73
C LYS A 265 11.44 10.54 -17.33
#